data_AF-A0A8D8FE45-F1
#
_entry.id   AF-A0A8D8FE45-F1
#
_cell.length_a   1.000
_cell.length_b   1.000
_cell.length_c   1.000
_cell.angle_alpha   90.00
_cell.angle_beta   90.00
_cell.angle_gamma   90.00
#
_symmetry.space_group_name_H-M   'P 1'
#
loop_
_entity.id
_entity.type
_entity.pdbx_description
1 polymer ?
#
loop_
_entity_poly.entity_id
_entity_poly.type
_entity_poly.pdbx_seq_one_letter_code
_entity_poly.pdbx_strand_id
1 'polypeptide(L)'
;PKFIYLGLVSQPGNENITLNDVSFIFGAITMTTGIIGVPLGSYLSQRFNRKYPRADPYICAVGLILSAPLLAGAMLTVSANANLAYVLVFFGELALNLNWAIVADMLLYVVVPTRRSTAEAFQ
;
A
#
# COMPACT_ATOMS: atom_id res chain seq x y z
N PRO A 1 -5.01 2.14 -13.42
CA PRO A 1 -4.58 3.02 -14.53
C PRO A 1 -5.71 3.76 -15.28
N LYS A 2 -6.76 3.10 -15.79
CA LYS A 2 -7.82 3.77 -16.58
C LYS A 2 -8.62 4.84 -15.83
N PHE A 3 -8.92 4.64 -14.55
CA PHE A 3 -9.67 5.62 -13.74
C PHE A 3 -8.86 6.90 -13.47
N ILE A 4 -7.56 6.78 -13.19
CA ILE A 4 -6.67 7.93 -12.95
C ILE A 4 -6.49 8.75 -14.24
N TYR A 5 -6.33 8.06 -15.38
CA TYR A 5 -6.28 8.72 -16.69
C TYR A 5 -7.57 9.48 -17.03
N LEU A 6 -8.74 8.86 -16.83
CA LEU A 6 -10.03 9.51 -17.09
C LEU A 6 -10.26 10.72 -16.17
N GLY A 7 -9.79 10.67 -14.92
CA GLY A 7 -9.81 11.80 -14.00
C GLY A 7 -8.89 12.95 -14.43
N LEU A 8 -7.68 12.62 -14.90
CA LEU A 8 -6.68 13.60 -15.34
C LEU A 8 -7.02 14.28 -16.68
N VAL A 9 -7.63 13.55 -17.62
CA VAL A 9 -8.11 14.10 -18.91
C VAL A 9 -9.32 15.02 -18.73
N SER A 10 -10.07 14.88 -17.63
CA SER A 10 -11.19 15.77 -17.29
C SER A 10 -10.76 17.14 -16.76
N GLN A 11 -9.46 17.37 -16.52
CA GLN A 11 -8.95 18.67 -16.03
C GLN A 11 -8.61 19.61 -17.20
N PRO A 12 -9.03 20.89 -17.15
CA PRO A 12 -8.69 21.87 -18.19
C PRO A 12 -7.20 22.20 -18.11
N GLY A 13 -6.46 21.93 -19.20
CA GLY A 13 -5.01 22.18 -19.32
C GLY A 13 -4.12 20.93 -19.38
N ASN A 14 -4.69 19.73 -19.33
CA ASN A 14 -3.94 18.47 -19.27
C ASN A 14 -4.19 17.55 -20.48
N GLU A 15 -4.45 18.12 -21.65
CA GLU A 15 -4.92 17.43 -22.87
C GLU A 15 -3.84 16.53 -23.53
N ASN A 16 -2.58 16.59 -23.07
CA ASN A 16 -1.41 15.92 -23.68
C ASN A 16 -0.70 14.90 -22.77
N ILE A 17 -1.28 14.52 -21.63
CA ILE A 17 -0.72 13.41 -20.82
C ILE A 17 -1.09 12.08 -21.46
N THR A 18 -0.07 11.36 -21.90
CA THR A 18 -0.27 10.02 -22.41
C THR A 18 -0.48 9.02 -21.26
N LEU A 19 -1.30 7.99 -21.53
CA LEU A 19 -1.50 6.85 -20.62
C LEU A 19 -0.18 6.23 -20.13
N ASN A 20 0.88 6.33 -20.93
CA ASN A 20 2.20 5.81 -20.61
C ASN A 20 2.86 6.59 -19.47
N ASP A 21 2.82 7.93 -19.49
CA ASP A 21 3.44 8.75 -18.44
C ASP A 21 2.77 8.54 -17.08
N VAL A 22 1.43 8.48 -17.07
CA VAL A 22 0.65 8.20 -15.85
C VAL A 22 0.95 6.79 -15.33
N SER A 23 1.06 5.80 -16.22
CA SER A 23 1.39 4.43 -15.83
C SER A 23 2.82 4.30 -15.33
N PHE A 24 3.76 5.05 -15.91
CA PHE A 24 5.16 5.07 -15.48
C PHE A 24 5.31 5.72 -14.10
N ILE A 25 4.68 6.88 -13.87
CA ILE A 25 4.70 7.56 -12.56
C ILE A 25 4.03 6.69 -11.49
N PHE A 26 2.86 6.12 -11.81
CA PHE A 26 2.18 5.22 -10.90
C PHE A 26 3.04 3.99 -10.59
N GLY A 27 3.64 3.35 -11.60
CA GLY A 27 4.52 2.20 -11.40
C GLY A 27 5.77 2.53 -10.56
N ALA A 28 6.36 3.71 -10.74
CA ALA A 28 7.49 4.18 -9.92
C ALA A 28 7.07 4.41 -8.45
N ILE A 29 5.89 5.01 -8.23
CA ILE A 29 5.28 5.15 -6.91
C ILE A 29 5.10 3.76 -6.28
N THR A 30 4.48 2.81 -6.97
CA THR A 30 4.26 1.45 -6.45
C THR A 30 5.56 0.72 -6.12
N MET A 31 6.61 0.86 -6.94
CA MET A 31 7.92 0.28 -6.62
C MET A 31 8.51 0.87 -5.35
N THR A 32 8.51 2.20 -5.23
CA THR A 32 9.10 2.88 -4.05
C THR A 32 8.31 2.59 -2.77
N THR A 33 6.97 2.58 -2.83
CA THR A 33 6.11 2.22 -1.70
C THR A 33 6.29 0.75 -1.30
N GLY A 34 6.53 -0.16 -2.24
CA GLY A 34 6.83 -1.56 -1.95
C GLY A 34 8.18 -1.74 -1.25
N ILE A 35 9.24 -1.14 -1.81
CA ILE A 35 10.61 -1.21 -1.25
C ILE A 35 10.66 -0.64 0.17
N ILE A 36 9.90 0.42 0.45
CA ILE A 36 9.87 1.05 1.77
C ILE A 36 8.87 0.35 2.70
N GLY A 37 7.66 0.05 2.21
CA GLY A 37 6.55 -0.46 3.02
C GLY A 37 6.80 -1.86 3.59
N VAL A 38 7.47 -2.74 2.84
CA VAL A 38 7.75 -4.12 3.27
C VAL A 38 8.72 -4.18 4.47
N PRO A 39 9.94 -3.61 4.41
CA PRO A 39 10.86 -3.64 5.55
C PRO A 39 10.35 -2.83 6.73
N LEU A 40 9.64 -1.72 6.48
CA LEU A 40 9.08 -0.88 7.54
C LEU A 40 7.93 -1.61 8.26
N GLY A 41 7.07 -2.33 7.52
CA GLY A 41 6.03 -3.19 8.09
C GLY A 41 6.60 -4.34 8.90
N SER A 42 7.63 -5.00 8.38
CA SER A 42 8.28 -6.11 9.08
C SER A 42 8.99 -5.65 10.35
N TYR A 43 9.69 -4.51 10.30
CA TYR A 43 10.30 -3.91 11.48
C TYR A 43 9.25 -3.55 12.54
N LEU A 44 8.12 -2.97 12.12
CA LEU A 44 7.06 -2.56 13.03
C LEU A 44 6.40 -3.77 13.70
N SER A 45 6.12 -4.85 12.96
CA SER A 45 5.61 -6.11 13.50
C SER A 45 6.59 -6.71 14.51
N GLN A 46 7.87 -6.87 14.14
CA GLN A 46 8.88 -7.44 15.04
C GLN A 46 9.09 -6.59 16.32
N ARG A 47 9.05 -5.26 16.20
CA ARG A 47 9.18 -4.32 17.32
C ARG A 47 8.00 -4.43 18.28
N PHE A 48 6.78 -4.56 17.78
CA PHE A 48 5.57 -4.61 18.59
C PHE A 48 5.28 -6.00 19.16
N ASN A 49 5.54 -7.06 18.39
CA ASN A 49 5.39 -8.45 18.83
C ASN A 49 6.32 -8.77 20.02
N ARG A 50 7.51 -8.16 20.07
CA ARG A 50 8.41 -8.21 21.25
C ARG A 50 7.79 -7.69 22.56
N LYS A 51 6.83 -6.76 22.47
CA LYS A 51 6.20 -6.14 23.65
C LYS A 51 4.80 -6.68 23.93
N TYR A 52 4.08 -7.09 22.89
CA TYR A 52 2.71 -7.60 22.98
C TYR A 52 2.46 -8.68 21.90
N PRO A 53 2.41 -9.98 22.26
CA PRO A 53 2.23 -11.10 21.32
C PRO A 53 0.84 -11.18 20.64
N ARG A 54 0.00 -10.15 20.78
CA ARG A 54 -1.31 -10.01 20.11
C ARG A 54 -1.48 -8.66 19.41
N ALA A 55 -0.42 -7.87 19.25
CA ALA A 55 -0.53 -6.54 18.67
C ALA A 55 -0.58 -6.53 17.14
N ASP A 56 -0.07 -7.57 16.48
CA ASP A 56 -0.07 -7.68 15.01
C ASP A 56 -1.45 -7.47 14.37
N PRO A 57 -2.55 -8.12 14.83
CA PRO A 57 -3.88 -7.89 14.26
C PRO A 57 -4.43 -6.48 14.52
N TYR A 58 -4.05 -5.80 15.61
CA TYR A 58 -4.48 -4.41 15.85
C TYR A 58 -3.80 -3.43 14.90
N ILE A 59 -2.49 -3.61 14.63
CA ILE A 59 -1.74 -2.77 13.70
C ILE A 59 -2.26 -2.96 12.27
N CYS A 60 -2.56 -4.21 11.90
CA CYS A 60 -3.18 -4.56 10.63
C CYS A 60 -4.57 -3.91 10.48
N ALA A 61 -5.41 -3.99 11.53
CA ALA A 61 -6.74 -3.36 11.54
C ALA A 61 -6.65 -1.83 11.43
N VAL A 62 -5.76 -1.18 12.19
CA VAL A 62 -5.54 0.27 12.10
C VAL A 62 -5.00 0.64 10.72
N GLY A 63 -4.10 -0.15 10.15
CA GLY A 63 -3.58 0.05 8.79
C GLY A 63 -4.66 -0.04 7.71
N LEU A 64 -5.58 -1.00 7.81
CA LEU A 64 -6.73 -1.13 6.89
C LEU A 64 -7.75 -0.01 7.06
N ILE A 65 -8.04 0.35 8.32
CA ILE A 65 -8.95 1.45 8.63
C ILE A 65 -8.37 2.78 8.15
N LEU A 66 -7.05 2.96 8.15
CA LEU A 66 -6.40 4.15 7.63
C LEU A 66 -6.32 4.12 6.09
N SER A 67 -6.05 2.96 5.48
CA SER A 67 -5.90 2.85 4.03
C SER A 67 -7.22 3.05 3.29
N ALA A 68 -8.34 2.56 3.83
CA ALA A 68 -9.67 2.70 3.23
C ALA A 68 -10.10 4.17 2.96
N PRO A 69 -10.08 5.11 3.94
CA PRO A 69 -10.41 6.51 3.71
C PRO A 69 -9.36 7.22 2.86
N LEU A 70 -8.08 6.81 2.92
CA LEU A 70 -7.05 7.38 2.05
C LEU A 70 -7.27 7.03 0.58
N LEU A 71 -7.58 5.77 0.27
CA LEU A 71 -7.91 5.33 -1.08
C LEU A 71 -9.22 5.94 -1.57
N ALA A 72 -10.24 6.02 -0.72
CA ALA A 72 -11.49 6.71 -1.04
C ALA A 72 -11.25 8.21 -1.31
N GLY A 73 -10.43 8.87 -0.49
CA GLY A 73 -10.01 10.25 -0.69
C GLY A 73 -9.23 10.46 -1.99
N ALA A 74 -8.33 9.53 -2.34
CA ALA A 74 -7.58 9.56 -3.59
C ALA A 74 -8.52 9.52 -4.81
N MET A 75 -9.53 8.63 -4.78
CA MET A 75 -10.53 8.53 -5.85
C MET A 75 -11.40 9.79 -5.99
N LEU A 76 -11.73 10.46 -4.89
CA LEU A 76 -12.51 11.69 -4.92
C LEU A 76 -11.68 12.91 -5.36
N THR A 77 -10.39 12.94 -5.02
CA THR A 77 -9.49 14.06 -5.31
C THR A 77 -8.83 13.98 -6.68
N VAL A 78 -8.88 12.83 -7.36
CA VAL A 78 -8.27 12.62 -8.68
C VAL A 78 -8.82 13.55 -9.77
N SER A 79 -10.09 13.97 -9.66
CA SER A 79 -10.73 14.87 -10.62
C SER A 79 -10.44 16.36 -10.31
N ALA A 80 -10.06 16.69 -9.08
CA ALA A 80 -9.80 18.06 -8.66
C ALA A 80 -8.30 18.40 -8.70
N ASN A 81 -7.44 17.51 -8.22
CA ASN A 81 -6.00 17.74 -8.06
C ASN A 81 -5.19 16.46 -8.28
N ALA A 82 -4.58 16.34 -9.47
CA ALA A 82 -3.64 15.28 -9.84
C ALA A 82 -2.56 15.00 -8.77
N ASN A 83 -1.87 16.05 -8.32
CA ASN A 83 -0.75 15.91 -7.39
C ASN A 83 -1.19 15.38 -6.03
N LEU A 84 -2.35 15.84 -5.52
CA LEU A 84 -2.89 15.32 -4.26
C LEU A 84 -3.30 13.86 -4.41
N ALA A 85 -3.92 13.48 -5.52
CA ALA A 85 -4.28 12.10 -5.77
C ALA A 85 -3.05 11.17 -5.78
N TYR A 86 -1.93 11.57 -6.40
CA TYR A 86 -0.69 10.79 -6.36
C TYR A 86 -0.12 10.64 -4.94
N VAL A 87 -0.16 11.70 -4.12
CA VAL A 87 0.29 11.65 -2.72
C VAL A 87 -0.61 10.73 -1.89
N LEU A 88 -1.94 10.83 -2.03
CA LEU A 88 -2.87 9.94 -1.32
C LEU A 88 -2.72 8.48 -1.77
N VAL A 89 -2.50 8.23 -3.06
CA VAL A 89 -2.19 6.89 -3.59
C VAL A 89 -0.90 6.36 -2.96
N PHE A 90 0.17 7.16 -2.90
CA PHE A 90 1.43 6.75 -2.28
C PHE A 90 1.24 6.27 -0.84
N PHE A 91 0.52 7.05 -0.02
CA PHE A 91 0.23 6.64 1.36
C PHE A 91 -0.71 5.44 1.45
N GLY A 92 -1.70 5.35 0.56
CA GLY A 92 -2.62 4.20 0.48
C GLY A 92 -1.89 2.90 0.12
N GLU A 93 -1.04 2.93 -0.90
CA GLU A 93 -0.20 1.80 -1.30
C GLU A 93 0.82 1.43 -0.23
N LEU A 94 1.43 2.42 0.43
CA LEU A 94 2.37 2.16 1.53
C LEU A 94 1.67 1.45 2.70
N ALA A 95 0.47 1.90 3.09
CA ALA A 95 -0.31 1.25 4.14
C ALA A 95 -0.75 -0.17 3.75
N LEU A 96 -1.06 -0.40 2.48
CA LEU A 96 -1.46 -1.71 1.95
C LEU A 96 -0.27 -2.69 1.89
N ASN A 97 0.89 -2.22 1.42
CA ASN A 97 2.14 -2.99 1.41
C ASN A 97 2.63 -3.31 2.84
N LEU A 98 2.45 -2.37 3.78
CA LEU A 98 2.74 -2.59 5.20
C LEU A 98 1.86 -3.69 5.78
N ASN A 99 0.56 -3.71 5.45
CA ASN A 99 -0.36 -4.75 5.89
C ASN A 99 0.06 -6.14 5.39
N TRP A 100 0.35 -6.25 4.09
CA TRP A 100 0.82 -7.49 3.48
C TRP A 100 2.08 -8.03 4.16
N ALA A 101 3.04 -7.16 4.49
CA ALA A 101 4.25 -7.56 5.21
C ALA A 101 3.98 -8.02 6.65
N ILE A 102 3.08 -7.34 7.38
CA ILE A 102 2.71 -7.73 8.75
C ILE A 102 2.03 -9.10 8.78
N VAL A 103 1.13 -9.37 7.84
CA VAL A 103 0.46 -10.68 7.73
C VAL A 103 1.49 -11.79 7.46
N ALA A 104 2.47 -11.54 6.57
CA ALA A 104 3.54 -12.49 6.29
C ALA A 104 4.40 -12.81 7.52
N ASP A 105 4.82 -11.78 8.27
CA ASP A 105 5.56 -11.98 9.52
C ASP A 105 4.74 -12.71 10.59
N MET A 106 3.44 -12.43 10.69
CA MET A 106 2.53 -13.15 11.59
C MET A 106 2.43 -14.64 11.22
N LEU A 107 2.35 -14.99 9.93
CA LEU A 107 2.36 -16.38 9.47
C LEU A 107 3.68 -17.09 9.85
N LEU A 108 4.82 -16.42 9.65
CA LEU A 108 6.12 -16.98 10.05
C LEU A 108 6.25 -17.21 11.55
N TYR A 109 5.54 -16.44 12.38
CA TYR A 109 5.50 -16.64 13.83
C TYR A 109 4.67 -17.87 14.23
N VAL A 110 3.52 -18.10 13.59
CA VAL A 110 2.62 -19.21 13.94
C VAL A 110 2.99 -20.54 13.27
N VAL A 111 3.77 -20.51 12.19
CA VAL A 111 4.20 -21.70 11.46
C VAL A 111 5.55 -22.20 11.96
N VAL A 112 5.59 -23.50 12.31
CA VAL A 112 6.79 -24.22 12.75
C VAL A 112 7.91 -24.12 11.69
N PRO A 113 9.19 -23.90 12.05
CA PRO A 113 10.27 -23.55 11.10
C PRO A 113 10.41 -24.46 9.88
N THR A 114 10.12 -25.75 10.04
CA THR A 114 10.20 -26.76 8.97
C THR A 114 9.10 -26.66 7.91
N ARG A 115 8.03 -25.87 8.13
CA ARG A 115 6.93 -25.66 7.18
C ARG A 115 6.79 -24.22 6.67
N ARG A 116 7.73 -23.33 7.02
CA ARG A 116 7.67 -21.90 6.66
C ARG A 116 7.59 -21.66 5.15
N SER A 117 8.42 -22.34 4.36
CA SER A 117 8.44 -22.17 2.89
C SER A 117 7.15 -22.62 2.21
N THR A 118 6.44 -23.60 2.76
CA THR A 118 5.13 -24.00 2.24
C THR A 118 4.05 -23.01 2.64
N ALA A 119 4.13 -22.42 3.85
CA ALA A 119 3.16 -21.43 4.30
C ALA A 119 3.26 -20.10 3.55
N GLU A 120 4.48 -19.64 3.25
CA GLU A 120 4.70 -18.44 2.43
C GLU A 120 4.24 -18.63 0.98
N ALA A 121 4.38 -19.83 0.42
CA ALA A 121 3.96 -20.12 -0.96
C ALA A 121 2.44 -20.07 -1.19
N PHE A 122 1.64 -20.08 -0.11
CA PHE A 122 0.17 -20.06 -0.17
C PHE A 122 -0.45 -18.69 0.15
N GLN A 123 0.35 -17.67 0.49
CA GLN A 123 -0.09 -16.30 0.80
C GLN A 123 -0.10 -15.41 -0.47
#